data_AF-A0A968FY05-F1
#
_entry.id   AF-A0A968FY05-F1
#
_cell.length_a   1.000
_cell.length_b   1.000
_cell.length_c   1.000
_cell.angle_alpha   90.00
_cell.angle_beta   90.00
_cell.angle_gamma   90.00
#
_symmetry.space_group_name_H-M   'P 1'
#
loop_
_entity.id
_entity.type
_entity.pdbx_description
1 polymer ?
#
loop_
_entity_poly.entity_id
_entity_poly.type
_entity_poly.pdbx_seq_one_letter_code
_entity_poly.pdbx_strand_id
1 'polypeptide(L)'
;MKSKMLLKKIAGEVLVLLLIFFAVTFAQADSDGQKAKDIRKLLVVSGIYDQLIIMKNNLLDSYSMGLSASYPKIPDAFWEEYYELISQKDVDHLVDRIIPVYDKHMSHEVVRKLIVMFETPFWQEWKIKMPAISREAGEIGSLWGRELLQAESFHKNMDALIKKHDLEGLNPK
;
A
#
# COMPACT_ATOMS: atom_id res chain seq x y z
N MET A 1 -20.93 -7.11 -66.17
CA MET A 1 -19.54 -7.29 -65.69
C MET A 1 -19.16 -6.30 -64.57
N LYS A 2 -19.47 -5.00 -64.69
CA LYS A 2 -19.12 -3.96 -63.67
C LYS A 2 -19.69 -4.21 -62.26
N SER A 3 -20.92 -4.70 -62.13
CA SER A 3 -21.58 -4.94 -60.82
C SER A 3 -20.89 -6.03 -59.98
N LYS A 4 -20.45 -7.15 -60.59
CA LYS A 4 -19.69 -8.20 -59.88
C LYS A 4 -18.31 -7.72 -59.40
N MET A 5 -17.72 -6.75 -60.09
CA MET A 5 -16.43 -6.15 -59.75
C MET A 5 -16.55 -5.15 -58.60
N LEU A 6 -17.64 -4.38 -58.56
CA LEU A 6 -17.99 -3.49 -57.43
C LEU A 6 -18.27 -4.28 -56.14
N LEU A 7 -19.04 -5.38 -56.22
CA LEU A 7 -19.35 -6.23 -55.06
C LEU A 7 -18.09 -6.90 -54.47
N LYS A 8 -17.14 -7.36 -55.30
CA LYS A 8 -15.86 -7.91 -54.83
C LYS A 8 -14.98 -6.87 -54.14
N LYS A 9 -15.02 -5.61 -54.59
CA LYS A 9 -14.23 -4.51 -54.00
C LYS A 9 -14.78 -4.12 -52.63
N ILE A 10 -16.10 -4.00 -52.50
CA ILE A 10 -16.78 -3.72 -51.23
C ILE A 10 -16.57 -4.88 -50.24
N ALA A 11 -16.64 -6.14 -50.69
CA ALA A 11 -16.36 -7.30 -49.85
C ALA A 11 -14.91 -7.32 -49.32
N GLY A 12 -13.93 -6.89 -50.13
CA GLY A 12 -12.53 -6.76 -49.72
C GLY A 12 -12.32 -5.64 -48.68
N GLU A 13 -12.97 -4.49 -48.87
CA GLU A 13 -12.90 -3.36 -47.93
C GLU A 13 -13.58 -3.68 -46.59
N VAL A 14 -14.72 -4.38 -46.61
CA VAL A 14 -15.40 -4.88 -45.41
C VAL A 14 -14.55 -5.92 -44.67
N LEU A 15 -13.85 -6.81 -45.39
CA LEU A 15 -12.95 -7.80 -44.80
C LEU A 15 -11.73 -7.16 -44.12
N VAL A 16 -11.16 -6.11 -44.72
CA VAL A 16 -10.04 -5.34 -44.13
C VAL A 16 -10.50 -4.59 -42.87
N LEU A 17 -11.69 -3.97 -42.89
CA LEU A 17 -12.27 -3.30 -41.72
C LEU A 17 -12.56 -4.28 -40.56
N LEU A 18 -13.04 -5.50 -40.87
CA LEU A 18 -13.24 -6.58 -39.89
C LEU A 18 -11.93 -7.08 -39.29
N LEU A 19 -10.86 -7.20 -40.09
CA LEU A 19 -9.52 -7.59 -39.62
C LEU A 19 -8.91 -6.55 -38.67
N ILE A 20 -9.13 -5.26 -38.93
CA ILE A 20 -8.64 -4.17 -38.06
C ILE A 20 -9.38 -4.18 -36.72
N PHE A 21 -10.70 -4.43 -36.71
CA PHE A 21 -11.47 -4.54 -35.46
C PHE A 21 -11.08 -5.77 -34.60
N PHE A 22 -10.72 -6.88 -35.24
CA PHE A 22 -10.26 -8.08 -34.54
C PHE A 22 -8.85 -7.93 -33.95
N ALA A 23 -7.97 -7.16 -34.60
CA ALA A 23 -6.61 -6.91 -34.09
C ALA A 23 -6.61 -5.99 -32.84
N VAL A 24 -7.51 -5.01 -32.78
CA VAL A 24 -7.61 -4.09 -31.63
C VAL A 24 -8.10 -4.81 -30.37
N THR A 25 -9.05 -5.74 -30.51
CA THR A 25 -9.61 -6.49 -29.37
C THR A 25 -8.63 -7.49 -28.76
N PHE A 26 -7.81 -8.16 -29.57
CA PHE A 26 -6.76 -9.06 -29.08
C PHE A 26 -5.61 -8.32 -28.38
N ALA A 27 -5.18 -7.16 -28.90
CA ALA A 27 -4.12 -6.37 -28.29
C ALA A 27 -4.49 -5.83 -26.90
N GLN A 28 -5.77 -5.55 -26.67
CA GLN A 28 -6.27 -5.06 -25.38
C GLN A 28 -6.33 -6.18 -24.32
N ALA A 29 -6.85 -7.36 -24.69
CA ALA A 29 -6.99 -8.49 -23.78
C ALA A 29 -5.64 -9.06 -23.28
N ASP A 30 -4.61 -9.12 -24.13
CA ASP A 30 -3.26 -9.55 -23.72
C ASP A 30 -2.58 -8.52 -22.80
N SER A 31 -2.90 -7.23 -22.99
CA SER A 31 -2.35 -6.15 -22.15
C SER A 31 -2.91 -6.16 -20.73
N ASP A 32 -4.20 -6.46 -20.56
CA ASP A 32 -4.87 -6.50 -19.25
C ASP A 32 -4.34 -7.66 -18.38
N GLY A 33 -4.14 -8.83 -18.98
CA GLY A 33 -3.57 -10.00 -18.28
C GLY A 33 -2.12 -9.79 -17.84
N GLN A 34 -1.30 -9.14 -18.67
CA GLN A 34 0.09 -8.83 -18.31
C GLN A 34 0.17 -7.73 -17.25
N LYS A 35 -0.65 -6.69 -17.36
CA LYS A 35 -0.69 -5.61 -16.38
C LYS A 35 -1.10 -6.10 -14.99
N ALA A 36 -2.09 -7.00 -14.90
CA ALA A 36 -2.47 -7.63 -13.63
C ALA A 36 -1.30 -8.40 -12.97
N LYS A 37 -0.52 -9.15 -13.76
CA LYS A 37 0.68 -9.85 -13.27
C LYS A 37 1.74 -8.87 -12.76
N ASP A 38 1.98 -7.80 -13.51
CA ASP A 38 2.93 -6.77 -13.10
C ASP A 38 2.46 -6.02 -11.86
N ILE A 39 1.16 -5.74 -11.71
CA ILE A 39 0.59 -5.16 -10.48
C ILE A 39 0.82 -6.11 -9.30
N ARG A 40 0.58 -7.43 -9.44
CA ARG A 40 0.91 -8.38 -8.38
C ARG A 40 2.39 -8.29 -7.99
N LYS A 41 3.29 -8.28 -8.99
CA LYS A 41 4.73 -8.11 -8.75
C LYS A 41 5.03 -6.81 -8.02
N LEU A 42 4.40 -5.70 -8.42
CA LEU A 42 4.52 -4.39 -7.77
C LEU A 42 4.16 -4.47 -6.29
N LEU A 43 3.06 -5.12 -5.93
CA LEU A 43 2.63 -5.30 -4.53
C LEU A 43 3.67 -6.07 -3.71
N VAL A 44 4.35 -7.06 -4.31
CA VAL A 44 5.44 -7.81 -3.66
C VAL A 44 6.68 -6.93 -3.49
N VAL A 45 7.22 -6.37 -4.58
CA VAL A 45 8.52 -5.65 -4.53
C VAL A 45 8.44 -4.34 -3.75
N SER A 46 7.27 -3.71 -3.68
CA SER A 46 7.02 -2.52 -2.84
C SER A 46 6.90 -2.84 -1.34
N GLY A 47 6.73 -4.11 -0.97
CA GLY A 47 6.52 -4.55 0.41
C GLY A 47 5.06 -4.45 0.89
N ILE A 48 4.11 -4.10 0.02
CA ILE A 48 2.69 -4.06 0.39
C ILE A 48 2.18 -5.47 0.72
N TYR A 49 2.63 -6.48 -0.02
CA TYR A 49 2.28 -7.87 0.26
C TYR A 49 2.72 -8.29 1.67
N ASP A 50 3.95 -7.96 2.07
CA ASP A 50 4.47 -8.23 3.42
C ASP A 50 3.62 -7.54 4.49
N GLN A 51 3.13 -6.31 4.21
CA GLN A 51 2.23 -5.61 5.12
C GLN A 51 0.86 -6.27 5.24
N LEU A 52 0.36 -6.93 4.19
CA LEU A 52 -0.87 -7.74 4.29
C LEU A 52 -0.66 -8.96 5.20
N ILE A 53 0.53 -9.55 5.20
CA ILE A 53 0.89 -10.64 6.14
C ILE A 53 0.96 -10.12 7.58
N ILE A 54 1.57 -8.95 7.79
CA ILE A 54 1.60 -8.33 9.12
C ILE A 54 0.17 -8.01 9.60
N MET A 55 -0.67 -7.46 8.71
CA MET A 55 -2.08 -7.19 9.01
C MET A 55 -2.83 -8.47 9.41
N LYS A 56 -2.58 -9.58 8.70
CA LYS A 56 -3.14 -10.90 9.04
C LYS A 56 -2.77 -11.31 10.47
N ASN A 57 -1.48 -11.22 10.81
CA ASN A 57 -1.00 -11.61 12.14
C ASN A 57 -1.60 -10.70 13.23
N ASN A 58 -1.65 -9.39 13.00
CA ASN A 58 -2.25 -8.45 13.94
C ASN A 58 -3.74 -8.70 14.16
N LEU A 59 -4.48 -9.15 13.13
CA LEU A 59 -5.89 -9.50 13.26
C LEU A 59 -6.08 -10.71 14.18
N LEU A 60 -5.23 -11.73 14.04
CA LEU A 60 -5.21 -12.89 14.92
C LEU A 60 -4.79 -12.49 16.34
N ASP A 61 -3.72 -11.72 16.50
CA ASP A 61 -3.27 -11.26 17.83
C ASP A 61 -4.36 -10.45 18.56
N SER A 62 -5.12 -9.64 17.84
CA SER A 62 -6.24 -8.89 18.43
C SER A 62 -7.36 -9.81 18.94
N TYR A 63 -7.59 -10.94 18.26
CA TYR A 63 -8.63 -11.89 18.64
C TYR A 63 -8.16 -12.86 19.74
N SER A 64 -6.86 -13.19 19.78
CA SER A 64 -6.26 -14.03 20.82
C SER A 64 -6.35 -13.41 22.22
N MET A 65 -6.38 -12.08 22.33
CA MET A 65 -6.60 -11.37 23.60
C MET A 65 -7.95 -11.75 24.24
N GLY A 66 -9.03 -11.83 23.45
CA GLY A 66 -10.36 -12.22 23.95
C GLY A 66 -10.45 -13.70 24.29
N LEU A 67 -9.78 -14.56 23.52
CA LEU A 67 -9.67 -15.99 23.79
C LEU A 67 -8.95 -16.25 25.12
N SER A 68 -7.81 -15.59 25.34
CA SER A 68 -7.02 -15.76 26.57
C SER A 68 -7.76 -15.28 27.82
N ALA A 69 -8.61 -14.26 27.70
CA ALA A 69 -9.47 -13.80 28.78
C ALA A 69 -10.58 -14.81 29.13
N SER A 70 -11.07 -15.56 28.14
CA SER A 70 -12.17 -16.52 28.31
C SER A 70 -11.69 -17.93 28.68
N TYR A 71 -10.46 -18.29 28.27
CA TYR A 71 -9.86 -19.60 28.46
C TYR A 71 -8.46 -19.47 29.10
N PRO A 72 -8.34 -19.57 30.43
CA PRO A 72 -7.07 -19.32 31.14
C PRO A 72 -5.98 -20.37 30.93
N LYS A 73 -6.30 -21.53 30.34
CA LYS A 73 -5.37 -22.63 30.10
C LYS A 73 -5.50 -23.11 28.65
N ILE A 74 -4.73 -22.51 27.76
CA ILE A 74 -4.66 -22.86 26.34
C ILE A 74 -3.34 -23.60 26.12
N PRO A 75 -3.35 -24.84 25.58
CA PRO A 75 -2.12 -25.57 25.25
C PRO A 75 -1.33 -24.88 24.13
N ASP A 76 0.00 -24.96 24.15
CA ASP A 76 0.84 -24.33 23.12
C ASP A 76 0.50 -24.79 21.69
N ALA A 77 0.16 -26.07 21.51
CA ALA A 77 -0.25 -26.64 20.22
C ALA A 77 -1.48 -25.95 19.61
N PHE A 78 -2.38 -25.38 20.43
CA PHE A 78 -3.50 -24.61 19.91
C PHE A 78 -3.03 -23.40 19.12
N TRP A 79 -1.96 -22.73 19.57
CA TRP A 79 -1.46 -21.51 18.93
C TRP A 79 -0.85 -21.79 17.57
N GLU A 80 -0.26 -22.97 17.37
CA GLU A 80 0.25 -23.40 16.06
C GLU A 80 -0.89 -23.46 15.04
N GLU A 81 -1.97 -24.18 15.35
CA GLU A 81 -3.15 -24.27 14.49
C GLU A 81 -3.88 -22.91 14.35
N TYR A 82 -3.88 -22.10 15.41
CA TYR A 82 -4.52 -20.80 15.45
C TYR A 82 -3.94 -19.82 14.40
N TYR A 83 -2.61 -19.76 14.30
CA TYR A 83 -1.96 -18.87 13.33
C TYR A 83 -2.09 -19.35 11.87
N GLU A 84 -2.55 -20.59 11.66
CA GLU A 84 -2.89 -21.14 10.35
C GLU A 84 -4.34 -20.87 9.91
N LEU A 85 -5.21 -20.39 10.81
CA LEU A 85 -6.62 -20.10 10.51
C LEU A 85 -6.83 -19.11 9.37
N ILE A 86 -5.89 -18.18 9.19
CA ILE A 86 -5.82 -17.34 7.99
C ILE A 86 -4.62 -17.81 7.18
N SER A 87 -4.94 -18.45 6.07
CA SER A 87 -3.96 -19.06 5.19
C SER A 87 -3.31 -18.02 4.28
N GLN A 88 -2.21 -18.42 3.64
CA GLN A 88 -1.60 -17.60 2.58
C GLN A 88 -2.58 -17.34 1.43
N LYS A 89 -3.45 -18.31 1.13
CA LYS A 89 -4.45 -18.21 0.07
C LYS A 89 -5.50 -17.13 0.36
N ASP A 90 -5.87 -16.92 1.62
CA ASP A 90 -6.80 -15.85 1.99
C ASP A 90 -6.20 -14.47 1.73
N VAL A 91 -4.89 -14.32 1.96
CA VAL A 91 -4.15 -13.11 1.61
C VAL A 91 -4.04 -12.95 0.09
N ASP A 92 -3.80 -14.03 -0.65
CA ASP A 92 -3.78 -13.99 -2.11
C ASP A 92 -5.13 -13.57 -2.70
N HIS A 93 -6.24 -14.04 -2.12
CA HIS A 93 -7.58 -13.60 -2.50
C HIS A 93 -7.82 -12.12 -2.21
N LEU A 94 -7.24 -11.58 -1.13
CA LEU A 94 -7.26 -10.13 -0.91
C LEU A 94 -6.45 -9.39 -1.97
N VAL A 95 -5.27 -9.91 -2.34
CA VAL A 95 -4.44 -9.34 -3.42
C VAL A 95 -5.20 -9.33 -4.75
N ASP A 96 -5.93 -10.40 -5.08
CA ASP A 96 -6.78 -10.46 -6.28
C ASP A 96 -7.82 -9.32 -6.32
N ARG A 97 -8.35 -8.93 -5.16
CA ARG A 97 -9.31 -7.83 -5.03
C ARG A 97 -8.67 -6.46 -5.11
N ILE A 98 -7.39 -6.34 -4.76
CA ILE A 98 -6.61 -5.09 -4.81
C ILE A 98 -6.14 -4.80 -6.24
N ILE A 99 -5.78 -5.82 -7.02
CA ILE A 99 -5.26 -5.66 -8.40
C ILE A 99 -6.15 -4.74 -9.27
N PRO A 100 -7.48 -4.93 -9.35
CA PRO A 100 -8.35 -4.06 -10.15
C PRO A 100 -8.32 -2.58 -9.74
N VAL A 101 -8.02 -2.28 -8.47
CA VAL A 101 -7.90 -0.89 -7.98
C VAL A 101 -6.68 -0.23 -8.61
N TYR A 102 -5.53 -0.90 -8.58
CA TYR A 102 -4.32 -0.41 -9.25
C TYR A 102 -4.51 -0.33 -10.76
N ASP A 103 -5.14 -1.35 -11.34
CA ASP A 103 -5.41 -1.42 -12.77
C ASP A 103 -6.22 -0.21 -13.26
N LYS A 104 -7.27 0.15 -12.53
CA LYS A 104 -8.10 1.32 -12.82
C LYS A 104 -7.36 2.66 -12.74
N HIS A 105 -6.36 2.78 -11.87
CA HIS A 105 -5.75 4.06 -11.52
C HIS A 105 -4.32 4.27 -12.04
N MET A 106 -3.67 3.23 -12.59
CA MET A 106 -2.29 3.31 -13.07
C MET A 106 -2.17 2.79 -14.50
N SER A 107 -1.35 3.47 -15.31
CA SER A 107 -0.94 2.92 -16.60
C SER A 107 0.05 1.76 -16.41
N HIS A 108 0.05 0.81 -17.34
CA HIS A 108 0.99 -0.31 -17.29
C HIS A 108 2.45 0.13 -17.29
N GLU A 109 2.77 1.21 -18.01
CA GLU A 109 4.11 1.79 -18.03
C GLU A 109 4.55 2.27 -16.64
N VAL A 110 3.67 2.96 -15.91
CA VAL A 110 3.96 3.41 -14.54
C VAL A 110 4.21 2.22 -13.62
N VAL A 111 3.37 1.18 -13.71
CA VAL A 111 3.56 -0.06 -12.94
C VAL A 111 4.95 -0.65 -13.18
N ARG A 112 5.37 -0.77 -14.44
CA ARG A 112 6.69 -1.32 -14.81
C ARG A 112 7.84 -0.45 -14.28
N LYS A 113 7.74 0.88 -14.36
CA LYS A 113 8.76 1.79 -13.83
C LYS A 113 8.89 1.69 -12.30
N LEU A 114 7.76 1.57 -11.60
CA LEU A 114 7.77 1.39 -10.15
C LEU A 114 8.42 0.06 -9.74
N ILE A 115 8.14 -1.02 -10.46
CA ILE A 115 8.81 -2.32 -10.23
C ILE A 115 10.32 -2.17 -10.33
N VAL A 116 10.82 -1.56 -11.43
CA VAL A 116 12.26 -1.35 -11.62
C VAL A 116 12.86 -0.55 -10.47
N MET A 117 12.20 0.53 -10.04
CA MET A 117 12.65 1.35 -8.91
C MET A 117 12.74 0.52 -7.61
N PHE A 118 11.69 -0.23 -7.29
CA PHE A 118 11.63 -1.02 -6.05
C PHE A 118 12.61 -2.20 -6.03
N GLU A 119 13.02 -2.71 -7.20
CA GLU A 119 14.02 -3.77 -7.32
C GLU A 119 15.47 -3.24 -7.27
N THR A 120 15.69 -1.93 -7.23
CA THR A 120 17.06 -1.38 -7.14
C THR A 120 17.71 -1.63 -5.78
N PRO A 121 19.05 -1.84 -5.74
CA PRO A 121 19.77 -1.99 -4.47
C PRO A 121 19.62 -0.80 -3.52
N PHE A 122 19.60 0.43 -4.05
CA PHE A 122 19.45 1.62 -3.22
C PHE A 122 18.07 1.69 -2.55
N TRP A 123 17.01 1.24 -3.25
CA TRP A 123 15.68 1.18 -2.65
C TRP A 123 15.62 0.14 -1.54
N GLN A 124 16.21 -1.04 -1.75
CA GLN A 124 16.27 -2.07 -0.71
C GLN A 124 17.04 -1.60 0.52
N GLU A 125 18.17 -0.93 0.33
CA GLU A 125 18.91 -0.30 1.43
C GLU A 125 18.06 0.72 2.18
N TRP A 126 17.40 1.63 1.45
CA TRP A 126 16.50 2.62 2.04
C TRP A 126 15.39 1.93 2.86
N LYS A 127 14.70 0.94 2.29
CA LYS A 127 13.62 0.20 2.96
C LYS A 127 14.07 -0.44 4.28
N ILE A 128 15.26 -1.03 4.31
CA ILE A 128 15.80 -1.70 5.50
C ILE A 128 16.27 -0.70 6.56
N LYS A 129 16.92 0.40 6.15
CA LYS A 129 17.53 1.35 7.08
C LYS A 129 16.55 2.38 7.62
N MET A 130 15.53 2.78 6.85
CA MET A 130 14.63 3.85 7.24
C MET A 130 13.91 3.65 8.57
N PRO A 131 13.42 2.45 8.94
CA PRO A 131 12.80 2.24 10.26
C PRO A 131 13.75 2.57 11.43
N ALA A 132 15.04 2.23 11.31
CA ALA A 132 16.04 2.55 12.33
C ALA A 132 16.34 4.05 12.35
N ILE A 133 16.55 4.65 11.17
CA ILE A 133 16.79 6.10 11.03
C ILE A 133 15.62 6.90 11.62
N SER A 134 14.37 6.53 11.31
CA SER A 134 13.18 7.19 11.85
C SER A 134 13.09 7.08 13.37
N ARG A 135 13.49 5.95 13.95
CA ARG A 135 13.52 5.75 15.40
C ARG A 135 14.55 6.68 16.06
N GLU A 136 15.79 6.64 15.59
CA GLU A 136 16.90 7.44 16.12
C GLU A 136 16.62 8.95 15.96
N ALA A 137 16.12 9.37 14.79
CA ALA A 137 15.73 10.75 14.56
C ALA A 137 14.58 11.19 15.49
N GLY A 138 13.63 10.30 15.76
CA GLY A 138 12.54 10.54 16.71
C GLY A 138 13.02 10.70 18.15
N GLU A 139 14.02 9.94 18.58
CA GLU A 139 14.65 10.07 19.89
C GLU A 139 15.34 11.43 20.06
N ILE A 140 16.08 11.86 19.03
CA ILE A 140 16.72 13.19 18.99
C ILE A 140 15.67 14.29 19.05
N GLY A 141 14.60 14.21 18.24
CA GLY A 141 13.51 15.18 18.27
C GLY A 141 12.82 15.26 19.64
N SER A 142 12.65 14.11 20.30
CA SER A 142 12.10 14.03 21.65
C SER A 142 13.01 14.69 22.69
N LEU A 143 14.33 14.52 22.56
CA LEU A 143 15.31 15.18 23.42
C LEU A 143 15.28 16.70 23.22
N TRP A 144 15.38 17.16 21.97
CA TRP A 144 15.29 18.57 21.63
C TRP A 144 14.01 19.22 22.17
N GLY A 145 12.86 18.55 22.08
CA GLY A 145 11.60 19.05 22.62
C GLY A 145 11.63 19.23 24.14
N ARG A 146 12.25 18.30 24.88
CA ARG A 146 12.41 18.43 26.33
C ARG A 146 13.35 19.59 26.68
N GLU A 147 14.48 19.71 25.98
CA GLU A 147 15.44 20.80 26.18
C GLU A 147 14.81 22.17 25.91
N LEU A 148 14.04 22.28 24.82
CA LEU A 148 13.34 23.51 24.46
C LEU A 148 12.35 23.95 25.54
N LEU A 149 11.56 23.02 26.07
CA LEU A 149 10.59 23.31 27.12
C LEU A 149 11.24 23.67 28.47
N GLN A 150 12.45 23.18 28.72
CA GLN A 150 13.22 23.52 29.93
C GLN A 150 14.02 24.82 29.80
N ALA A 151 14.14 25.37 28.59
CA ALA A 151 14.93 26.57 28.34
C ALA A 151 14.33 27.79 29.04
N GLU A 152 15.19 28.59 29.69
CA GLU A 152 14.78 29.83 30.37
C GLU A 152 14.07 30.80 29.41
N SER A 153 14.54 30.89 28.16
CA SER A 153 13.92 31.74 27.14
C SER A 153 12.48 31.32 26.82
N PHE A 154 12.21 30.01 26.80
CA PHE A 154 10.86 29.49 26.60
C PHE A 154 9.95 29.86 27.78
N HIS A 155 10.39 29.60 29.01
CA HIS A 155 9.64 29.98 30.21
C HIS A 155 9.37 31.49 30.26
N LYS A 156 10.37 32.33 30.00
CA LYS A 156 10.23 33.78 29.97
C LYS A 156 9.20 34.25 28.93
N ASN A 157 9.22 33.65 27.74
CA ASN A 157 8.23 33.95 26.71
C ASN A 157 6.83 33.50 27.13
N MET A 158 6.71 32.36 27.82
CA MET A 158 5.45 31.86 28.34
C MET A 158 4.89 32.78 29.43
N ASP A 159 5.71 33.20 30.39
CA ASP A 159 5.31 34.13 31.44
C ASP A 159 4.84 35.48 30.87
N ALA A 160 5.55 35.97 29.83
CA ALA A 160 5.15 37.18 29.13
C ALA A 160 3.78 37.03 28.45
N LEU A 161 3.49 35.86 27.87
CA LEU A 161 2.18 35.55 27.28
C LEU A 161 1.08 35.45 28.34
N ILE A 162 1.33 34.74 29.44
CA ILE A 162 0.40 34.61 30.58
C ILE A 162 0.00 36.00 31.08
N LYS A 163 0.99 36.87 31.31
CA LYS A 163 0.76 38.24 31.78
C LYS A 163 0.03 39.09 30.75
N LYS A 164 0.41 39.01 29.47
CA LYS A 164 -0.21 39.81 28.40
C LYS A 164 -1.71 39.52 28.26
N HIS A 165 -2.13 38.30 28.55
CA HIS A 165 -3.51 37.86 28.40
C HIS A 165 -4.27 37.75 29.73
N ASP A 166 -3.68 38.21 30.84
CA ASP A 166 -4.26 38.15 32.19
C ASP A 166 -4.81 36.77 32.56
N LEU A 167 -4.10 35.70 32.17
CA LEU A 167 -4.61 34.33 32.37
C LEU A 167 -4.79 33.99 33.86
N GLU A 168 -3.99 34.57 34.75
CA GLU A 168 -4.12 34.40 36.20
C GLU A 168 -5.39 35.09 36.74
N GLY A 169 -5.71 36.30 36.26
CA GLY A 169 -6.93 37.01 36.63
C GLY A 169 -8.20 36.35 36.09
N LEU A 170 -8.12 35.76 34.90
CA LEU A 170 -9.22 35.00 34.28
C LEU A 170 -9.46 33.64 34.95
N ASN A 171 -8.50 33.11 35.71
CA ASN A 171 -8.58 31.80 36.36
C ASN A 171 -8.22 31.90 37.85
N PRO A 172 -9.08 32.54 38.68
CA PRO A 172 -8.83 32.68 40.10
C PRO A 172 -8.84 31.29 40.79
N LYS A 173 -7.90 31.08 41.71
CA LYS A 173 -7.80 29.85 42.52
C LYS A 173 -8.89 29.74 43.57
#